data_AF-A0A937X318-F1
#
_entry.id   AF-A0A937X318-F1
#
_cell.length_a   1.000
_cell.length_b   1.000
_cell.length_c   1.000
_cell.angle_alpha   90.00
_cell.angle_beta   90.00
_cell.angle_gamma   90.00
#
_symmetry.space_group_name_H-M   'P 1'
#
loop_
_entity.id
_entity.type
_entity.pdbx_description
1 polymer ?
#
loop_
_entity_poly.entity_id
_entity_poly.type
_entity_poly.pdbx_seq_one_letter_code
_entity_poly.pdbx_strand_id
1 'polypeptide(L)'
;EEAQKFILEKFGKEYKPDERRVYASKKGAQEAHEAIRPTSIYRTPESLKKHLTPDQFKAYKVIWERFAASQMADARLSTTSAEIAAAEGIFRAADTTVVFPGYQAAYQETAEEDAAEGEKQVKLPPLKEGEVVKLKDLESKQHFTQPPPRFTEATLVRTMEEQGIGRPSTYAPTIATIQDRDYIEKDGKALKPTELGVAVNDQLVCHFPDIVDIAFTSKMEQNLDDIEDGDRQWEALIEEFYAPFLATLKKAEVEMQPVPLPSGESCATCGKQMMIRSGRFGDYLACEDYPTCKTTKPIVKKLDMTCKKDSCEGEIVIKRTRTGKTFFGCNKYPECNWTSWDEPTMHNCQKCNTYLVKKFSRAKGRPFLLCSNQECKNIQNMPSQRKAKESEDSAGEAEGALQEA
;
A
#
# COMPACT_ATOMS: atom_id res chain seq x y z
N GLU A 1 32.76 9.19 -17.27
CA GLU A 1 33.82 8.87 -18.26
C GLU A 1 33.65 7.50 -18.88
N GLU A 2 33.50 6.44 -18.08
CA GLU A 2 33.31 5.06 -18.56
C GLU A 2 32.16 4.94 -19.60
N ALA A 3 30.99 5.53 -19.31
CA ALA A 3 29.86 5.56 -20.24
C ALA A 3 30.19 6.20 -21.60
N GLN A 4 30.95 7.30 -21.61
CA GLN A 4 31.32 8.01 -22.85
C GLN A 4 32.26 7.16 -23.72
N LYS A 5 33.18 6.41 -23.09
CA LYS A 5 34.05 5.46 -23.80
C LYS A 5 33.25 4.30 -24.39
N PHE A 6 32.38 3.70 -23.58
CA PHE A 6 31.50 2.61 -24.03
C PHE A 6 30.60 3.03 -25.20
N ILE A 7 30.01 4.23 -25.14
CA ILE A 7 29.16 4.76 -26.22
C ILE A 7 29.97 4.92 -27.51
N LEU A 8 31.18 5.48 -27.43
CA LEU A 8 32.08 5.62 -28.57
C LEU A 8 32.47 4.26 -29.19
N GLU A 9 32.77 3.27 -28.35
CA GLU A 9 33.19 1.92 -28.76
C GLU A 9 32.05 1.09 -29.37
N LYS A 10 30.83 1.20 -28.84
CA LYS A 10 29.69 0.33 -29.20
C LYS A 10 28.71 0.96 -30.18
N PHE A 11 28.42 2.24 -30.02
CA PHE A 11 27.44 2.95 -30.86
C PHE A 11 28.11 3.85 -31.89
N GLY A 12 29.34 4.31 -31.61
CA GLY A 12 30.13 5.14 -32.52
C GLY A 12 30.12 6.63 -32.17
N LYS A 13 30.90 7.40 -32.92
CA LYS A 13 31.18 8.82 -32.62
C LYS A 13 29.91 9.69 -32.64
N GLU A 14 28.97 9.42 -33.54
CA GLU A 14 27.74 10.21 -33.70
C GLU A 14 26.79 10.11 -32.49
N TYR A 15 26.88 9.02 -31.73
CA TYR A 15 26.05 8.79 -30.53
C TYR A 15 26.67 9.37 -29.27
N LYS A 16 27.93 9.82 -29.33
CA LYS A 16 28.65 10.43 -28.21
C LYS A 16 28.49 11.95 -28.30
N PRO A 17 27.83 12.61 -27.33
CA PRO A 17 27.81 14.06 -27.24
C PRO A 17 29.22 14.67 -27.14
N ASP A 18 29.37 15.92 -27.59
CA ASP A 18 30.63 16.66 -27.47
C ASP A 18 30.96 16.94 -25.99
N GLU A 19 29.95 17.35 -25.22
CA GLU A 19 30.05 17.59 -23.78
C GLU A 19 29.29 16.54 -22.96
N ARG A 20 29.75 16.30 -21.73
CA ARG A 20 29.08 15.38 -20.81
C ARG A 20 27.71 15.94 -20.44
N ARG A 21 26.66 15.12 -20.57
CA ARG A 21 25.33 15.45 -20.05
C ARG A 21 25.31 15.44 -18.54
N VAL A 22 24.91 16.56 -17.95
CA VAL A 22 24.69 16.74 -16.52
C VAL A 22 23.21 17.02 -16.31
N TYR A 23 22.59 16.30 -15.39
CA TYR A 23 21.18 16.45 -15.02
C TYR A 23 21.12 17.01 -13.61
N ALA A 24 20.39 18.10 -13.42
CA ALA A 24 20.20 18.69 -12.09
C ALA A 24 19.36 17.76 -11.20
N SER A 25 19.73 17.66 -9.92
CA SER A 25 18.88 17.11 -8.87
C SER A 25 17.68 18.04 -8.64
N LYS A 26 16.54 17.48 -8.22
CA LYS A 26 15.39 18.27 -7.77
C LYS A 26 15.72 18.93 -6.42
N LYS A 27 15.10 20.08 -6.13
CA LYS A 27 15.16 20.73 -4.80
C LYS A 27 14.71 19.75 -3.71
N GLY A 28 15.46 19.66 -2.61
CA GLY A 28 15.16 18.77 -1.47
C GLY A 28 15.61 17.31 -1.66
N ALA A 29 16.29 16.98 -2.77
CA ALA A 29 16.94 15.68 -2.88
C ALA A 29 18.21 15.68 -2.03
N GLN A 30 18.36 14.68 -1.15
CA GLN A 30 19.58 14.45 -0.35
C GLN A 30 20.81 14.37 -1.29
N GLU A 31 21.56 15.47 -1.41
CA GLU A 31 22.59 15.68 -2.45
C GLU A 31 23.82 14.75 -2.35
N ALA A 32 23.90 13.94 -1.29
CA ALA A 32 24.93 12.94 -1.11
C ALA A 32 24.70 11.64 -1.93
N HIS A 33 23.58 11.51 -2.64
CA HIS A 33 23.21 10.29 -3.35
C HIS A 33 23.50 10.36 -4.85
N GLU A 34 23.92 9.22 -5.39
CA GLU A 34 24.05 9.03 -6.83
C GLU A 34 22.77 8.42 -7.41
N ALA A 35 22.48 8.74 -8.68
CA ALA A 35 21.39 8.11 -9.40
C ALA A 35 21.54 6.58 -9.44
N ILE A 36 20.43 5.85 -9.46
CA ILE A 36 20.43 4.40 -9.65
C ILE A 36 20.97 4.09 -11.05
N ARG A 37 22.16 3.52 -11.11
CA ARG A 37 22.85 3.17 -12.36
C ARG A 37 23.64 1.87 -12.23
N PRO A 38 24.04 1.24 -13.34
CA PRO A 38 25.01 0.16 -13.29
C PRO A 38 26.29 0.61 -12.59
N THR A 39 26.86 -0.27 -11.78
CA THR A 39 28.18 -0.06 -11.17
C THR A 39 29.29 0.08 -12.23
N SER A 40 29.10 -0.53 -13.40
CA SER A 40 29.95 -0.42 -14.59
C SER A 40 29.07 -0.59 -15.83
N ILE A 41 29.29 0.24 -16.85
CA ILE A 41 28.52 0.17 -18.11
C ILE A 41 28.84 -1.08 -18.92
N TYR A 42 30.04 -1.65 -18.77
CA TYR A 42 30.47 -2.87 -19.48
C TYR A 42 29.76 -4.13 -19.00
N ARG A 43 29.08 -4.09 -17.85
CA ARG A 43 28.18 -5.14 -17.37
C ARG A 43 26.86 -5.09 -18.13
N THR A 44 26.90 -5.41 -19.42
CA THR A 44 25.71 -5.40 -20.29
C THR A 44 24.62 -6.36 -19.78
N PRO A 45 23.33 -6.07 -20.01
CA PRO A 45 22.25 -6.98 -19.61
C PRO A 45 22.48 -8.41 -20.10
N GLU A 46 22.91 -8.58 -21.34
CA GLU A 46 23.20 -9.86 -21.98
C GLU A 46 24.30 -10.64 -21.22
N SER A 47 25.33 -9.95 -20.75
CA SER A 47 26.43 -10.57 -19.98
C SER A 47 25.98 -11.06 -18.61
N LEU A 48 25.00 -10.39 -17.98
CA LEU A 48 24.50 -10.73 -16.65
C LEU A 48 23.26 -11.64 -16.66
N LYS A 49 22.63 -11.86 -17.81
CA LYS A 49 21.38 -12.62 -17.93
C LYS A 49 21.41 -14.01 -17.26
N LYS A 50 22.57 -14.68 -17.29
CA LYS A 50 22.75 -16.03 -16.68
C LYS A 50 22.89 -16.00 -15.15
N HIS A 51 23.14 -14.83 -14.57
CA HIS A 51 23.39 -14.64 -13.14
C HIS A 51 22.21 -14.01 -12.40
N LEU A 52 21.16 -13.62 -13.12
CA LEU A 52 20.01 -12.90 -12.58
C LEU A 52 18.73 -13.73 -12.76
N THR A 53 17.81 -13.62 -11.80
CA THR A 53 16.44 -14.11 -12.02
C THR A 53 15.77 -13.30 -13.14
N PRO A 54 14.67 -13.81 -13.73
CA PRO A 54 13.95 -13.08 -14.78
C PRO A 54 13.55 -11.65 -14.40
N ASP A 55 13.11 -11.43 -13.16
CA ASP A 55 12.67 -10.10 -12.70
C ASP A 55 13.86 -9.18 -12.37
N GLN A 56 14.92 -9.71 -11.77
CA GLN A 56 16.17 -8.97 -11.60
C GLN A 56 16.77 -8.55 -12.94
N PHE A 57 16.74 -9.43 -13.95
CA PHE A 57 17.21 -9.11 -15.29
C PHE A 57 16.40 -7.99 -15.93
N LYS A 58 15.05 -8.03 -15.83
CA LYS A 58 14.19 -6.96 -16.36
C LYS A 58 14.48 -5.61 -15.70
N ALA A 59 14.55 -5.58 -14.36
CA ALA A 59 14.87 -4.37 -13.61
C ALA A 59 16.26 -3.83 -13.98
N TYR A 60 17.27 -4.70 -14.00
CA TYR A 60 18.64 -4.33 -14.37
C TYR A 60 18.72 -3.80 -15.80
N LYS A 61 18.02 -4.44 -16.74
CA LYS A 61 17.98 -4.03 -18.15
C LYS A 61 17.46 -2.59 -18.28
N VAL A 62 16.34 -2.27 -17.64
CA VAL A 62 15.76 -0.91 -17.67
C VAL A 62 16.72 0.11 -17.05
N ILE A 63 17.34 -0.20 -15.92
CA ILE A 63 18.34 0.67 -15.27
C ILE A 63 19.53 0.92 -16.20
N TRP A 64 20.04 -0.14 -16.83
CA TRP A 64 21.19 -0.06 -17.73
C TRP A 64 20.87 0.76 -18.98
N GLU A 65 19.74 0.48 -19.64
CA GLU A 65 19.32 1.17 -20.86
C GLU A 65 19.05 2.66 -20.59
N ARG A 66 18.35 2.99 -19.49
CA ARG A 66 18.08 4.39 -19.09
C ARG A 66 19.39 5.14 -18.79
N PHE A 67 20.33 4.52 -18.08
CA PHE A 67 21.63 5.12 -17.80
C PHE A 67 22.45 5.36 -19.07
N ALA A 68 22.53 4.36 -19.96
CA ALA A 68 23.24 4.48 -21.24
C ALA A 68 22.64 5.62 -22.09
N ALA A 69 21.33 5.59 -22.29
CA ALA A 69 20.59 6.60 -23.05
C ALA A 69 20.79 8.02 -22.49
N SER A 70 20.81 8.19 -21.17
CA SER A 70 21.03 9.50 -20.53
C SER A 70 22.35 10.17 -20.93
N GLN A 71 23.34 9.41 -21.42
CA GLN A 71 24.66 9.92 -21.78
C GLN A 71 24.88 9.97 -23.31
N MET A 72 23.88 9.59 -24.11
CA MET A 72 23.94 9.57 -25.58
C MET A 72 23.48 10.89 -26.21
N ALA A 73 23.71 11.03 -27.50
CA ALA A 73 23.22 12.16 -28.30
C ALA A 73 21.70 12.16 -28.45
N ASP A 74 21.12 13.34 -28.73
CA ASP A 74 19.67 13.46 -28.95
C ASP A 74 19.25 12.72 -30.21
N ALA A 75 18.03 12.16 -30.18
CA ALA A 75 17.37 11.69 -31.37
C ALA A 75 17.03 12.89 -32.28
N ARG A 76 17.23 12.75 -33.60
CA ARG A 76 16.79 13.74 -34.59
C ARG A 76 15.62 13.18 -35.36
N LEU A 77 14.49 13.87 -35.27
CA LEU A 77 13.24 13.50 -35.93
C LEU A 77 12.94 14.50 -37.05
N SER A 78 12.30 14.03 -38.11
CA SER A 78 11.78 14.85 -39.20
C SER A 78 10.26 14.69 -39.23
N THR A 79 9.56 15.75 -38.83
CA THR A 79 8.10 15.81 -38.87
C THR A 79 7.65 16.52 -40.14
N THR A 80 6.82 15.84 -40.93
CA THR A 80 6.14 16.40 -42.09
C THR A 80 4.68 16.59 -41.72
N SER A 81 4.15 17.79 -41.93
CA SER A 81 2.73 18.08 -41.76
C SER A 81 2.15 18.55 -43.09
N ALA A 82 0.95 18.07 -43.42
CA ALA A 82 0.23 18.42 -44.62
C ALA A 82 -1.16 18.95 -44.25
N GLU A 83 -1.51 20.10 -44.79
CA GLU A 83 -2.86 20.66 -44.75
C GLU A 83 -3.50 20.47 -46.13
N ILE A 84 -4.64 19.80 -46.17
CA ILE A 84 -5.35 19.43 -47.41
C ILE A 84 -6.69 20.17 -47.39
N ALA A 85 -6.81 21.21 -48.21
CA ALA A 85 -8.06 21.93 -48.41
C ALA A 85 -9.02 21.09 -49.26
N ALA A 86 -10.25 20.89 -48.77
CA ALA A 86 -11.31 20.19 -49.49
C ALA A 86 -12.67 20.87 -49.22
N ALA A 87 -13.27 21.44 -50.27
CA ALA A 87 -14.44 22.30 -50.17
C ALA A 87 -14.23 23.44 -49.16
N GLU A 88 -15.01 23.48 -48.07
CA GLU A 88 -14.90 24.49 -47.01
C GLU A 88 -14.03 24.04 -45.83
N GLY A 89 -13.53 22.80 -45.84
CA GLY A 89 -12.77 22.20 -44.74
C GLY A 89 -11.27 22.11 -45.00
N ILE A 90 -10.51 21.99 -43.91
CA ILE A 90 -9.07 21.69 -43.93
C ILE A 90 -8.86 20.37 -43.18
N PHE A 91 -8.32 19.38 -43.87
CA PHE A 91 -7.84 18.14 -43.26
C PHE A 91 -6.37 18.27 -42.92
N ARG A 92 -5.95 17.73 -41.77
CA ARG A 92 -4.56 17.73 -41.33
C ARG A 92 -4.04 16.31 -41.22
N ALA A 93 -2.82 16.10 -41.71
CA ALA A 93 -2.08 14.87 -41.51
C ALA A 93 -0.64 15.19 -41.10
N ALA A 94 -0.08 14.40 -40.20
CA ALA A 94 1.30 14.53 -39.77
C ALA A 94 1.99 13.16 -39.76
N ASP A 95 3.25 13.14 -40.16
CA ASP A 95 4.14 11.99 -40.11
C ASP A 95 5.43 12.41 -39.41
N THR A 96 5.98 11.55 -38.56
CA THR A 96 7.25 11.78 -37.89
C THR A 96 8.17 10.60 -38.14
N THR A 97 9.31 10.87 -38.77
CA THR A 97 10.31 9.86 -39.12
C THR A 97 11.60 10.08 -38.34
N VAL A 98 12.23 9.00 -37.89
CA VAL A 98 13.51 9.06 -37.17
C VAL A 98 14.63 9.21 -38.19
N VAL A 99 15.29 10.37 -38.21
CA VAL A 99 16.47 10.65 -39.06
C VAL A 99 17.73 10.11 -38.40
N PHE A 100 17.83 10.26 -37.08
CA PHE A 100 18.92 9.73 -36.26
C PHE A 100 18.36 9.25 -34.92
N PRO A 101 18.54 7.97 -34.55
CA PRO A 101 17.97 7.44 -33.31
C PRO A 101 18.53 8.06 -32.03
N GLY A 102 19.81 8.48 -32.02
CA GLY A 102 20.46 8.99 -30.82
C GLY A 102 20.29 8.03 -29.62
N TYR A 103 19.86 8.56 -28.48
CA TYR A 103 19.58 7.78 -27.27
C TYR A 103 18.54 6.65 -27.47
N GLN A 104 17.65 6.76 -28.47
CA GLN A 104 16.64 5.74 -28.76
C GLN A 104 17.22 4.41 -29.24
N ALA A 105 18.50 4.39 -29.63
CA ALA A 105 19.21 3.16 -29.94
C ALA A 105 19.48 2.29 -28.69
N ALA A 106 19.53 2.89 -27.50
CA ALA A 106 19.74 2.19 -26.24
C ALA A 106 18.46 2.05 -25.42
N TYR A 107 17.53 3.01 -25.52
CA TYR A 107 16.31 3.02 -24.72
C TYR A 107 15.13 3.61 -25.51
N GLN A 108 14.06 2.84 -25.64
CA GLN A 108 12.80 3.33 -26.20
C GLN A 108 11.78 3.38 -25.06
N GLU A 109 11.18 4.55 -24.85
CA GLU A 109 10.02 4.63 -23.96
C GLU A 109 8.91 3.80 -24.59
N THR A 110 8.45 2.79 -23.85
CA THR A 110 7.24 2.07 -24.21
C THR A 110 6.12 3.10 -24.10
N ALA A 111 5.40 3.33 -25.21
CA ALA A 111 4.26 4.23 -25.29
C ALA A 111 3.03 3.65 -24.55
N GLU A 112 3.23 3.16 -23.34
CA GLU A 112 2.19 2.77 -22.39
C GLU A 112 2.20 3.91 -21.35
N GLU A 113 1.54 5.04 -21.58
CA GLU A 113 0.28 5.32 -20.87
C GLU A 113 -0.52 6.49 -21.49
N ASP A 114 -0.04 7.14 -22.56
CA ASP A 114 -0.72 8.30 -23.21
C ASP A 114 -1.03 8.10 -24.70
N ALA A 115 -0.68 6.94 -25.28
CA ALA A 115 -1.08 6.65 -26.65
C ALA A 115 -2.56 6.25 -26.66
N ALA A 116 -3.41 7.20 -27.05
CA ALA A 116 -4.76 6.90 -27.51
C ALA A 116 -4.69 5.68 -28.46
N GLU A 117 -5.40 4.61 -28.08
CA GLU A 117 -5.54 3.42 -28.91
C GLU A 117 -5.93 3.83 -30.34
N GLY A 118 -5.04 3.66 -31.31
CA GLY A 118 -5.41 3.70 -32.73
C GLY A 118 -4.51 4.46 -33.69
N GLU A 119 -3.51 5.23 -33.25
CA GLU A 119 -2.61 5.89 -34.20
C GLU A 119 -1.52 4.93 -34.68
N LYS A 120 -1.86 4.12 -35.68
CA LYS A 120 -0.81 3.53 -36.55
C LYS A 120 0.02 4.68 -37.08
N GLN A 121 1.35 4.61 -36.96
CA GLN A 121 2.25 5.56 -37.63
C GLN A 121 1.88 5.63 -39.12
N VAL A 122 1.26 6.74 -39.51
CA VAL A 122 0.87 6.97 -40.90
C VAL A 122 2.07 7.59 -41.59
N LYS A 123 2.79 6.78 -42.37
CA LYS A 123 3.86 7.30 -43.22
C LYS A 123 3.24 8.14 -44.33
N LEU A 124 3.55 9.42 -44.36
CA LEU A 124 3.06 10.30 -45.42
C LEU A 124 3.81 10.02 -46.72
N PRO A 125 3.11 9.92 -47.86
CA PRO A 125 3.78 9.89 -49.16
C PRO A 125 4.46 11.24 -49.42
N PRO A 126 5.45 11.29 -50.33
CA PRO A 126 6.00 12.56 -50.79
C PRO A 126 4.88 13.37 -51.45
N LEU A 127 4.56 14.54 -50.88
CA LEU A 127 3.54 15.47 -51.37
C LEU A 127 4.21 16.75 -51.87
N LYS A 128 3.62 17.41 -52.85
CA LYS A 128 4.04 18.74 -53.31
C LYS A 128 2.96 19.78 -53.04
N GLU A 129 3.39 21.01 -52.76
CA GLU A 129 2.46 22.14 -52.68
C GLU A 129 1.70 22.30 -54.01
N GLY A 130 0.37 22.47 -53.89
CA GLY A 130 -0.53 22.56 -55.04
C GLY A 130 -0.87 21.22 -55.71
N GLU A 131 -0.41 20.09 -55.17
CA GLU A 131 -0.78 18.76 -55.68
C GLU A 131 -2.27 18.47 -55.45
N VAL A 132 -2.96 18.06 -56.52
CA VAL A 132 -4.39 17.71 -56.46
C VAL A 132 -4.53 16.27 -56.00
N VAL A 133 -5.01 16.07 -54.78
CA VAL A 133 -5.30 14.74 -54.20
C VAL A 133 -6.75 14.32 -54.44
N LYS A 134 -6.98 13.01 -54.58
CA LYS A 134 -8.32 12.45 -54.77
C LYS A 134 -8.82 11.81 -53.48
N LEU A 135 -10.05 12.15 -53.08
CA LEU A 135 -10.76 11.47 -52.00
C LEU A 135 -10.95 9.99 -52.37
N LYS A 136 -10.46 9.10 -51.52
CA LYS A 136 -10.63 7.65 -51.68
C LYS A 136 -11.77 7.13 -50.82
N ASP A 137 -11.78 7.53 -49.55
CA ASP A 137 -12.76 7.11 -48.56
C ASP A 137 -12.93 8.21 -47.49
N LEU A 138 -14.10 8.25 -46.86
CA LEU A 138 -14.43 9.20 -45.79
C LEU A 138 -15.04 8.43 -44.61
N GLU A 139 -14.22 8.22 -43.57
CA GLU A 139 -14.65 7.55 -42.35
C GLU A 139 -15.04 8.57 -41.27
N SER A 140 -16.31 8.56 -40.85
CA SER A 140 -16.78 9.37 -39.74
C SER A 140 -16.62 8.60 -38.43
N LYS A 141 -15.86 9.16 -37.47
CA LYS A 141 -15.67 8.58 -36.14
C LYS A 141 -16.32 9.45 -35.09
N GLN A 142 -17.14 8.85 -34.24
CA GLN A 142 -17.69 9.50 -33.06
C GLN A 142 -16.73 9.27 -31.89
N HIS A 143 -16.35 10.36 -31.24
CA HIS A 143 -15.52 10.33 -30.03
C HIS A 143 -16.33 10.84 -28.83
N PHE A 144 -16.01 10.33 -27.65
CA PHE A 144 -16.54 10.78 -26.37
C PHE A 144 -15.40 11.34 -25.52
N THR A 145 -15.71 12.37 -24.72
CA THR A 145 -14.78 12.84 -23.69
C THR A 145 -14.61 11.75 -22.64
N GLN A 146 -13.36 11.39 -22.35
CA GLN A 146 -13.06 10.44 -21.29
C GLN A 146 -12.86 11.18 -19.96
N PRO A 147 -13.26 10.59 -18.83
CA PRO A 147 -12.90 11.13 -17.52
C PRO A 147 -11.38 11.03 -17.30
N PRO A 148 -10.83 11.78 -16.34
CA PRO A 148 -9.43 11.62 -15.95
C PRO A 148 -9.10 10.16 -15.61
N PRO A 149 -7.96 9.63 -16.07
CA PRO A 149 -7.57 8.27 -15.75
C PRO A 149 -7.35 8.13 -14.24
N ARG A 150 -7.65 6.95 -13.70
CA ARG A 150 -7.28 6.62 -12.32
C ARG A 150 -5.77 6.49 -12.21
N PHE A 151 -5.26 6.70 -11.00
CA PHE A 151 -3.86 6.47 -10.70
C PHE A 151 -3.50 4.99 -10.84
N THR A 152 -2.37 4.70 -11.46
CA THR A 152 -1.55 3.50 -11.26
C THR A 152 -0.59 3.70 -10.09
N GLU A 153 0.12 2.66 -9.64
CA GLU A 153 1.16 2.86 -8.63
C GLU A 153 2.25 3.84 -9.10
N ALA A 154 2.65 3.75 -10.38
CA ALA A 154 3.68 4.62 -10.94
C ALA A 154 3.23 6.08 -11.02
N THR A 155 2.02 6.34 -11.51
CA THR A 155 1.47 7.70 -11.58
C THR A 155 1.17 8.27 -10.20
N LEU A 156 0.77 7.44 -9.22
CA LEU A 156 0.61 7.89 -7.83
C LEU A 156 1.95 8.29 -7.20
N VAL A 157 3.00 7.49 -7.36
CA VAL A 157 4.36 7.84 -6.87
C VAL A 157 4.83 9.13 -7.52
N ARG A 158 4.63 9.28 -8.84
CA ARG A 158 4.98 10.51 -9.56
C ARG A 158 4.24 11.72 -9.00
N THR A 159 2.93 11.61 -8.75
CA THR A 159 2.14 12.70 -8.17
C THR A 159 2.57 13.00 -6.73
N MET A 160 2.86 11.99 -5.91
CA MET A 160 3.41 12.19 -4.56
C MET A 160 4.74 12.97 -4.60
N GLU A 161 5.65 12.58 -5.50
CA GLU A 161 6.92 13.28 -5.70
C GLU A 161 6.73 14.73 -6.19
N GLU A 162 5.83 14.96 -7.15
CA GLU A 162 5.51 16.30 -7.67
C GLU A 162 4.89 17.21 -6.60
N GLN A 163 4.12 16.63 -5.66
CA GLN A 163 3.53 17.34 -4.52
C GLN A 163 4.47 17.42 -3.30
N GLY A 164 5.68 16.85 -3.39
CA GLY A 164 6.64 16.82 -2.29
C GLY A 164 6.19 15.99 -1.07
N ILE A 165 5.31 15.01 -1.28
CA ILE A 165 4.83 14.08 -0.25
C ILE A 165 5.65 12.78 -0.31
N GLY A 166 6.20 12.38 0.83
CA GLY A 166 7.03 11.18 0.95
C GLY A 166 8.43 11.34 0.36
N ARG A 167 9.21 10.27 0.45
CA ARG A 167 10.63 10.18 0.07
C ARG A 167 10.88 8.85 -0.63
N PRO A 168 12.04 8.65 -1.31
CA PRO A 168 12.37 7.37 -1.96
C PRO A 168 12.22 6.14 -1.05
N SER A 169 12.40 6.32 0.25
CA SER A 169 12.23 5.27 1.28
C SER A 169 10.77 4.98 1.63
N THR A 170 9.82 5.86 1.33
CA THR A 170 8.42 5.76 1.81
C THR A 170 7.39 5.57 0.71
N TYR A 171 7.72 5.77 -0.57
CA TYR A 171 6.77 5.58 -1.69
C TYR A 171 6.14 4.18 -1.72
N ALA A 172 6.95 3.13 -1.88
CA ALA A 172 6.45 1.76 -1.95
C ALA A 172 5.79 1.30 -0.62
N PRO A 173 6.36 1.56 0.57
CA PRO A 173 5.71 1.23 1.83
C PRO A 173 4.36 1.94 2.04
N THR A 174 4.21 3.19 1.60
CA THR A 174 2.94 3.93 1.71
C THR A 174 1.87 3.24 0.89
N ILE A 175 2.16 2.95 -0.39
CA ILE A 175 1.23 2.27 -1.30
C ILE A 175 0.86 0.88 -0.78
N ALA A 176 1.83 0.11 -0.29
CA ALA A 176 1.58 -1.18 0.33
C ALA A 176 0.66 -1.06 1.56
N THR A 177 0.93 -0.09 2.45
CA THR A 177 0.16 0.10 3.68
C THR A 177 -1.31 0.45 3.41
N ILE A 178 -1.58 1.31 2.42
CA ILE A 178 -2.96 1.69 2.09
C ILE A 178 -3.71 0.61 1.31
N GLN A 179 -2.99 -0.29 0.62
CA GLN A 179 -3.56 -1.51 0.04
C GLN A 179 -3.86 -2.56 1.13
N ASP A 180 -2.90 -2.87 2.00
CA ASP A 180 -3.02 -3.88 3.07
C ASP A 180 -4.12 -3.54 4.10
N ARG A 181 -4.48 -2.26 4.20
CA ARG A 181 -5.57 -1.76 5.07
C ARG A 181 -6.92 -1.63 4.35
N ASP A 182 -7.02 -2.12 3.12
CA ASP A 182 -8.23 -2.07 2.30
C ASP A 182 -8.76 -0.63 2.09
N TYR A 183 -7.89 0.40 2.04
CA TYR A 183 -8.32 1.76 1.68
C TYR A 183 -8.38 1.96 0.17
N ILE A 184 -7.53 1.24 -0.55
CA ILE A 184 -7.54 1.18 -2.01
C ILE A 184 -7.44 -0.27 -2.47
N GLU A 185 -7.98 -0.54 -3.65
CA GLU A 185 -7.89 -1.84 -4.34
C GLU A 185 -7.28 -1.67 -5.73
N LYS A 186 -6.69 -2.75 -6.25
CA LYS A 186 -6.20 -2.80 -7.64
C LYS A 186 -7.30 -3.32 -8.56
N ASP A 187 -7.64 -2.51 -9.55
CA ASP A 187 -8.48 -2.89 -10.69
C ASP A 187 -7.61 -2.91 -11.96
N GLY A 188 -7.05 -4.07 -12.26
CA GLY A 188 -5.98 -4.20 -13.26
C GLY A 188 -4.73 -3.43 -12.85
N LYS A 189 -4.32 -2.44 -13.64
CA LYS A 189 -3.22 -1.51 -13.33
C LYS A 189 -3.66 -0.29 -12.51
N ALA A 190 -4.96 -0.01 -12.45
CA ALA A 190 -5.50 1.17 -11.80
C ALA A 190 -5.75 0.93 -10.29
N LEU A 191 -5.62 2.00 -9.50
CA LEU A 191 -5.91 2.07 -8.09
C LEU A 191 -7.28 2.72 -7.91
N LYS A 192 -8.15 2.07 -7.16
CA LYS A 192 -9.51 2.53 -6.88
C LYS A 192 -9.71 2.65 -5.38
N PRO A 193 -10.28 3.75 -4.86
CA PRO A 193 -10.62 3.84 -3.45
C PRO A 193 -11.76 2.87 -3.11
N THR A 194 -11.66 2.23 -1.95
CA THR A 194 -12.74 1.42 -1.39
C THR A 194 -13.73 2.31 -0.64
N GLU A 195 -14.91 1.80 -0.31
CA GLU A 195 -15.87 2.53 0.54
C GLU A 195 -15.28 2.87 1.92
N LEU A 196 -14.45 1.97 2.46
CA LEU A 196 -13.72 2.21 3.70
C LEU A 196 -12.74 3.37 3.55
N GLY A 197 -11.94 3.36 2.48
CA GLY A 197 -10.96 4.42 2.19
C GLY A 197 -11.63 5.79 2.07
N VAL A 198 -12.76 5.87 1.33
CA VAL A 198 -13.54 7.11 1.21
C VAL A 198 -14.08 7.56 2.56
N ALA A 199 -14.72 6.66 3.32
CA ALA A 199 -15.32 7.02 4.61
C ALA A 199 -14.27 7.49 5.64
N VAL A 200 -13.10 6.84 5.69
CA VAL A 200 -12.00 7.26 6.56
C VAL A 200 -11.44 8.60 6.10
N ASN A 201 -11.21 8.78 4.80
CA ASN A 201 -10.72 10.04 4.26
C ASN A 201 -11.67 11.20 4.57
N ASP A 202 -12.99 11.02 4.37
CA ASP A 202 -13.99 12.06 4.63
C ASP A 202 -14.00 12.49 6.11
N GLN A 203 -13.88 11.52 7.03
CA GLN A 203 -13.78 11.81 8.46
C GLN A 203 -12.48 12.56 8.80
N LEU A 204 -11.35 12.15 8.21
CA LEU A 204 -10.07 12.80 8.44
C LEU A 204 -10.04 14.22 7.88
N VAL A 205 -10.56 14.46 6.68
CA VAL A 205 -10.68 15.80 6.09
C VAL A 205 -11.61 16.69 6.92
N CYS A 206 -12.70 16.13 7.47
CA CYS A 206 -13.65 16.89 8.27
C CYS A 206 -13.09 17.29 9.65
N HIS A 207 -12.38 16.39 10.33
CA HIS A 207 -11.93 16.59 11.71
C HIS A 207 -10.45 17.00 11.84
N PHE A 208 -9.62 16.70 10.85
CA PHE A 208 -8.17 16.98 10.84
C PHE A 208 -7.71 17.73 9.57
N PRO A 209 -8.42 18.77 9.10
CA PRO A 209 -8.15 19.40 7.80
C PRO A 209 -6.72 19.93 7.66
N ASP A 210 -6.15 20.48 8.73
CA ASP A 210 -4.80 21.04 8.71
C ASP A 210 -3.70 19.98 8.67
N ILE A 211 -4.02 18.72 9.01
CA ILE A 211 -3.03 17.63 9.12
C ILE A 211 -3.03 16.75 7.86
N VAL A 212 -4.20 16.51 7.27
CA VAL A 212 -4.30 15.73 6.02
C VAL A 212 -4.18 16.57 4.76
N ASP A 213 -3.90 17.86 4.92
CA ASP A 213 -3.57 18.75 3.81
C ASP A 213 -2.24 18.38 3.15
N ILE A 214 -2.21 18.51 1.81
CA ILE A 214 -1.05 18.19 0.99
C ILE A 214 0.13 19.11 1.33
N ALA A 215 -0.12 20.41 1.48
CA ALA A 215 0.94 21.37 1.76
C ALA A 215 1.50 21.20 3.17
N PHE A 216 0.65 20.87 4.15
CA PHE A 216 1.11 20.51 5.49
C PHE A 216 2.03 19.28 5.45
N THR A 217 1.60 18.21 4.77
CA THR A 217 2.37 16.96 4.67
C THR A 217 3.72 17.21 4.00
N SER A 218 3.73 17.92 2.87
CA SER A 218 4.98 18.28 2.18
C SER A 218 5.91 19.13 3.05
N LYS A 219 5.35 20.09 3.80
CA LYS A 219 6.12 20.90 4.74
C LYS A 219 6.69 20.07 5.89
N MET A 220 5.94 19.09 6.40
CA MET A 220 6.44 18.18 7.44
C MET A 220 7.66 17.40 6.93
N GLU A 221 7.59 16.87 5.71
CA GLU A 221 8.72 16.18 5.10
C GLU A 221 9.95 17.10 4.94
N GLN A 222 9.75 18.35 4.49
CA GLN A 222 10.84 19.33 4.42
C GLN A 222 11.45 19.62 5.80
N ASN A 223 10.61 19.77 6.84
CA ASN A 223 11.11 20.00 8.19
C ASN A 223 11.95 18.83 8.73
N LEU A 224 11.68 17.60 8.27
CA LEU A 224 12.48 16.42 8.62
C LEU A 224 13.82 16.42 7.89
N ASP A 225 13.86 16.87 6.63
CA ASP A 225 15.12 17.09 5.91
C ASP A 225 15.95 18.19 6.59
N ASP A 226 15.33 19.30 7.01
CA ASP A 226 16.03 20.38 7.74
C ASP A 226 16.65 19.88 9.07
N ILE A 227 16.06 18.85 9.70
CA ILE A 227 16.65 18.20 10.88
C ILE A 227 17.85 17.34 10.49
N GLU A 228 17.78 16.60 9.38
CA GLU A 228 18.88 15.79 8.86
C GLU A 228 20.10 16.67 8.51
N ASP A 229 19.86 17.84 7.92
CA ASP A 229 20.89 18.82 7.56
C ASP A 229 21.43 19.59 8.79
N GLY A 230 20.74 19.51 9.93
CA GLY A 230 21.11 20.18 11.17
C GLY A 230 20.63 21.64 11.30
N ASP A 231 19.79 22.09 10.37
CA ASP A 231 19.19 23.42 10.35
C ASP A 231 18.03 23.57 11.35
N ARG A 232 17.50 22.45 11.87
CA ARG A 232 16.38 22.44 12.82
C ARG A 232 16.55 21.41 13.93
N GLN A 233 16.09 21.76 15.13
CA GLN A 233 16.02 20.84 16.28
C GLN A 233 14.73 20.02 16.25
N TRP A 234 14.83 18.70 16.35
CA TRP A 234 13.69 17.80 16.24
C TRP A 234 12.69 17.94 17.39
N GLU A 235 13.16 18.24 18.61
CA GLU A 235 12.30 18.44 19.78
C GLU A 235 11.32 19.61 19.56
N ALA A 236 11.81 20.70 18.97
CA ALA A 236 11.00 21.88 18.67
C ALA A 236 9.92 21.56 17.63
N LEU A 237 10.26 20.82 16.57
CA LEU A 237 9.29 20.38 15.57
C LEU A 237 8.17 19.53 16.18
N ILE A 238 8.54 18.58 17.06
CA ILE A 238 7.56 17.71 17.73
C ILE A 238 6.66 18.52 18.67
N GLU A 239 7.21 19.47 19.43
CA GLU A 239 6.42 20.33 20.32
C GLU A 239 5.42 21.20 19.53
N GLU A 240 5.88 21.81 18.42
CA GLU A 240 5.04 22.60 17.51
C GLU A 240 3.91 21.78 16.88
N PHE A 241 4.16 20.50 16.55
CA PHE A 241 3.15 19.61 15.98
C PHE A 241 2.16 19.10 17.04
N TYR A 242 2.66 18.64 18.18
CA TYR A 242 1.89 17.82 19.10
C TYR A 242 0.83 18.61 19.87
N ALA A 243 1.12 19.86 20.26
CA ALA A 243 0.17 20.67 21.03
C ALA A 243 -1.12 20.99 20.24
N PRO A 244 -1.06 21.49 18.98
CA PRO A 244 -2.24 21.65 18.13
C PRO A 244 -2.93 20.32 17.83
N PHE A 245 -2.16 19.28 17.48
CA PHE A 245 -2.70 17.95 17.19
C PHE A 245 -3.55 17.40 18.34
N LEU A 246 -3.07 17.50 19.58
CA LEU A 246 -3.77 17.00 20.75
C LEU A 246 -5.10 17.75 21.00
N ALA A 247 -5.15 19.05 20.71
CA ALA A 247 -6.38 19.83 20.81
C ALA A 247 -7.41 19.37 19.77
N THR A 248 -6.98 19.17 18.52
CA THR A 248 -7.83 18.64 17.44
C THR A 248 -8.30 17.22 17.74
N LEU A 249 -7.41 16.36 18.25
CA LEU A 249 -7.73 14.98 18.63
C LEU A 249 -8.82 14.92 19.71
N LYS A 250 -8.71 15.72 20.77
CA LYS A 250 -9.73 15.78 21.85
C LYS A 250 -11.10 16.20 21.34
N LYS A 251 -11.14 17.11 20.35
CA LYS A 251 -12.38 17.52 19.70
C LYS A 251 -12.95 16.38 18.85
N ALA A 252 -12.10 15.74 18.05
CA ALA A 252 -12.47 14.61 17.22
C ALA A 252 -12.96 13.41 18.05
N GLU A 253 -12.40 13.11 19.22
CA GLU A 253 -12.87 12.02 20.10
C GLU A 253 -14.35 12.16 20.51
N VAL A 254 -14.86 13.40 20.57
CA VAL A 254 -16.25 13.68 20.92
C VAL A 254 -17.16 13.73 19.70
N GLU A 255 -16.65 14.27 18.59
CA GLU A 255 -17.45 14.57 17.40
C GLU A 255 -17.42 13.47 16.32
N MET A 256 -16.30 12.74 16.21
CA MET A 256 -16.03 11.76 15.17
C MET A 256 -16.76 10.45 15.47
N GLN A 257 -17.65 10.04 14.57
CA GLN A 257 -18.34 8.77 14.69
C GLN A 257 -17.47 7.63 14.13
N PRO A 258 -17.51 6.43 14.74
CA PRO A 258 -16.76 5.29 14.24
C PRO A 258 -17.24 4.92 12.83
N VAL A 259 -16.29 4.82 11.90
CA VAL A 259 -16.55 4.35 10.54
C VAL A 259 -16.90 2.86 10.61
N PRO A 260 -18.07 2.44 10.08
CA PRO A 260 -18.42 1.02 10.03
C PRO A 260 -17.50 0.28 9.07
N LEU A 261 -16.85 -0.80 9.53
CA LEU A 261 -15.93 -1.60 8.69
C LEU A 261 -16.69 -2.74 7.99
N PRO A 262 -16.42 -3.08 6.73
CA PRO A 262 -16.99 -4.28 6.12
C PRO A 262 -16.49 -5.56 6.83
N SER A 263 -17.35 -6.54 7.03
CA SER A 263 -17.00 -7.79 7.72
C SER A 263 -16.71 -8.98 6.80
N GLY A 264 -16.89 -8.82 5.49
CA GLY A 264 -16.80 -9.89 4.49
C GLY A 264 -17.92 -10.94 4.58
N GLU A 265 -18.89 -10.79 5.50
CA GLU A 265 -20.04 -11.70 5.60
C GLU A 265 -21.24 -11.11 4.83
N SER A 266 -21.95 -11.96 4.07
CA SER A 266 -23.24 -11.58 3.47
C SER A 266 -24.36 -11.66 4.50
N CYS A 267 -25.27 -10.70 4.46
CA CYS A 267 -26.45 -10.64 5.29
C CYS A 267 -27.40 -11.80 4.93
N ALA A 268 -27.75 -12.63 5.92
CA ALA A 268 -28.65 -13.77 5.74
C ALA A 268 -30.07 -13.39 5.26
N THR A 269 -30.46 -12.11 5.37
CA THR A 269 -31.82 -11.65 5.05
C THR A 269 -31.94 -10.99 3.69
N CYS A 270 -30.94 -10.20 3.26
CA CYS A 270 -30.99 -9.46 2.00
C CYS A 270 -29.81 -9.73 1.06
N GLY A 271 -28.84 -10.56 1.47
CA GLY A 271 -27.65 -10.89 0.67
C GLY A 271 -26.57 -9.80 0.59
N LYS A 272 -26.88 -8.56 1.01
CA LYS A 272 -25.94 -7.43 1.04
C LYS A 272 -24.86 -7.60 2.11
N GLN A 273 -23.81 -6.78 2.07
CA GLN A 273 -22.67 -6.91 2.97
C GLN A 273 -23.05 -6.60 4.42
N MET A 274 -22.39 -7.27 5.35
CA MET A 274 -22.48 -6.97 6.78
C MET A 274 -21.32 -6.06 7.17
N MET A 275 -21.63 -5.03 7.94
CA MET A 275 -20.71 -4.01 8.43
C MET A 275 -20.53 -4.17 9.95
N ILE A 276 -19.29 -4.22 10.41
CA ILE A 276 -18.88 -4.10 11.80
C ILE A 276 -19.22 -2.69 12.28
N ARG A 277 -20.16 -2.61 13.22
CA ARG A 277 -20.53 -1.40 13.95
C ARG A 277 -20.20 -1.57 15.42
N SER A 278 -19.79 -0.50 16.08
CA SER A 278 -19.55 -0.52 17.53
C SER A 278 -20.84 -0.19 18.28
N GLY A 279 -21.19 -1.01 19.28
CA GLY A 279 -22.38 -0.81 20.12
C GLY A 279 -22.07 -0.92 21.61
N ARG A 280 -23.09 -0.74 22.46
CA ARG A 280 -22.96 -0.77 23.94
C ARG A 280 -22.30 -2.05 24.47
N PHE A 281 -22.45 -3.18 23.78
CA PHE A 281 -21.95 -4.49 24.21
C PHE A 281 -20.66 -4.93 23.50
N GLY A 282 -20.07 -4.07 22.66
CA GLY A 282 -18.94 -4.40 21.79
C GLY A 282 -19.31 -4.30 20.31
N ASP A 283 -18.37 -4.71 19.46
CA ASP A 283 -18.56 -4.69 18.02
C ASP A 283 -19.56 -5.77 17.59
N TYR A 284 -20.43 -5.43 16.65
CA TYR A 284 -21.44 -6.31 16.10
C TYR A 284 -21.54 -6.09 14.59
N LEU A 285 -21.94 -7.14 13.89
CA LEU A 285 -22.25 -7.05 12.47
C LEU A 285 -23.66 -6.52 12.31
N ALA A 286 -23.83 -5.51 11.47
CA ALA A 286 -25.11 -4.98 11.05
C ALA A 286 -25.18 -5.00 9.53
N CYS A 287 -26.34 -5.28 8.95
CA CYS A 287 -26.49 -5.13 7.51
C CYS A 287 -26.13 -3.70 7.07
N GLU A 288 -25.42 -3.58 5.95
CA GLU A 288 -25.10 -2.31 5.30
C GLU A 288 -26.35 -1.43 5.12
N ASP A 289 -27.47 -2.06 4.72
CA ASP A 289 -28.78 -1.47 4.47
C ASP A 289 -29.57 -1.09 5.75
N TYR A 290 -28.93 -0.99 6.91
CA TYR A 290 -29.60 -0.54 8.14
C TYR A 290 -29.93 0.96 8.04
N PRO A 291 -31.19 1.42 8.30
CA PRO A 291 -32.22 0.78 9.13
C PRO A 291 -33.29 -0.05 8.37
N THR A 292 -33.24 -0.09 7.04
CA THR A 292 -34.17 -0.85 6.18
C THR A 292 -34.05 -2.36 6.41
N CYS A 293 -32.82 -2.88 6.49
CA CYS A 293 -32.54 -4.25 6.94
C CYS A 293 -32.03 -4.22 8.39
N LYS A 294 -32.82 -4.75 9.34
CA LYS A 294 -32.50 -4.74 10.78
C LYS A 294 -31.68 -5.95 11.25
N THR A 295 -31.13 -6.71 10.32
CA THR A 295 -30.35 -7.90 10.63
C THR A 295 -29.03 -7.52 11.26
N THR A 296 -28.81 -7.98 12.49
CA THR A 296 -27.56 -7.79 13.24
C THR A 296 -27.09 -9.12 13.82
N LYS A 297 -25.79 -9.37 13.79
CA LYS A 297 -25.15 -10.57 14.34
C LYS A 297 -24.03 -10.17 15.32
N PRO A 298 -23.99 -10.72 16.55
CA PRO A 298 -22.93 -10.37 17.50
C PRO A 298 -21.59 -10.96 17.05
N ILE A 299 -20.49 -10.18 17.19
CA ILE A 299 -19.14 -10.71 17.00
C ILE A 299 -18.70 -11.34 18.32
N VAL A 300 -18.61 -12.67 18.34
CA VAL A 300 -18.19 -13.41 19.54
C VAL A 300 -16.69 -13.66 19.47
N LYS A 301 -15.91 -12.91 20.26
CA LYS A 301 -14.47 -13.18 20.41
C LYS A 301 -14.27 -14.45 21.22
N LYS A 302 -13.69 -15.48 20.61
CA LYS A 302 -13.35 -16.75 21.24
C LYS A 302 -11.92 -16.69 21.79
N LEU A 303 -11.67 -17.37 22.90
CA LEU A 303 -10.33 -17.77 23.30
C LEU A 303 -10.09 -19.17 22.73
N ASP A 304 -8.88 -19.43 22.22
CA ASP A 304 -8.47 -20.73 21.68
C ASP A 304 -8.28 -21.76 22.80
N MET A 305 -9.31 -21.98 23.61
CA MET A 305 -9.28 -22.95 24.69
C MET A 305 -10.65 -23.54 24.97
N THR A 306 -10.63 -24.80 25.37
CA THR A 306 -11.81 -25.54 25.77
C THR A 306 -12.29 -25.12 27.16
N CYS A 307 -13.59 -25.29 27.39
CA CYS A 307 -14.24 -25.00 28.64
C CYS A 307 -13.61 -25.82 29.77
N LYS A 308 -13.24 -25.15 30.85
CA LYS A 308 -12.57 -25.77 32.01
C LYS A 308 -13.55 -26.46 32.98
N LYS A 309 -14.79 -26.71 32.57
CA LYS A 309 -15.79 -27.44 33.36
C LYS A 309 -15.74 -28.91 33.00
N ASP A 310 -15.73 -29.78 34.01
CA ASP A 310 -15.75 -31.23 33.81
C ASP A 310 -16.96 -31.62 32.94
N SER A 311 -16.70 -32.40 31.89
CA SER A 311 -17.69 -32.88 30.91
C SER A 311 -18.23 -31.83 29.91
N CYS A 312 -17.49 -30.74 29.64
CA CYS A 312 -17.90 -29.75 28.65
C CYS A 312 -16.85 -29.51 27.56
N GLU A 313 -17.13 -29.96 26.33
CA GLU A 313 -16.33 -29.68 25.12
C GLU A 313 -16.66 -28.32 24.46
N GLY A 314 -17.22 -27.38 25.23
CA GLY A 314 -17.50 -26.04 24.72
C GLY A 314 -16.24 -25.18 24.61
N GLU A 315 -16.32 -24.07 23.89
CA GLU A 315 -15.23 -23.08 23.77
C GLU A 315 -15.48 -21.93 24.75
N ILE A 316 -14.41 -21.22 25.15
CA ILE A 316 -14.53 -20.03 25.99
C ILE A 316 -14.70 -18.79 25.13
N VAL A 317 -15.72 -18.00 25.41
CA VAL A 317 -16.04 -16.75 24.73
C VAL A 317 -15.93 -15.56 25.67
N ILE A 318 -15.48 -14.43 25.12
CA ILE A 318 -15.37 -13.16 25.82
C ILE A 318 -16.72 -12.44 25.74
N LYS A 319 -17.29 -12.11 26.90
CA LYS A 319 -18.58 -11.42 27.03
C LYS A 319 -18.41 -10.13 27.85
N ARG A 320 -19.31 -9.17 27.65
CA ARG A 320 -19.37 -7.92 28.44
C ARG A 320 -20.71 -7.79 29.14
N THR A 321 -20.67 -7.34 30.39
CA THR A 321 -21.88 -7.03 31.17
C THR A 321 -22.51 -5.70 30.76
N ARG A 322 -23.75 -5.44 31.22
CA ARG A 322 -24.46 -4.16 31.02
C ARG A 322 -23.70 -2.93 31.56
N THR A 323 -22.82 -3.14 32.54
CA THR A 323 -21.96 -2.13 33.16
C THR A 323 -20.56 -2.05 32.52
N GLY A 324 -20.31 -2.79 31.43
CA GLY A 324 -19.05 -2.75 30.68
C GLY A 324 -17.95 -3.66 31.19
N LYS A 325 -18.12 -4.37 32.32
CA LYS A 325 -17.13 -5.34 32.81
C LYS A 325 -17.06 -6.57 31.90
N THR A 326 -15.86 -6.92 31.46
CA THR A 326 -15.57 -8.14 30.69
C THR A 326 -15.60 -9.37 31.59
N PHE A 327 -16.15 -10.47 31.09
CA PHE A 327 -16.08 -11.80 31.70
C PHE A 327 -15.95 -12.87 30.62
N PHE A 328 -15.46 -14.04 31.00
CA PHE A 328 -15.25 -15.18 30.13
C PHE A 328 -16.31 -16.23 30.46
N GLY A 329 -16.92 -16.86 29.46
CA GLY A 329 -17.95 -17.88 29.69
C GLY A 329 -17.99 -18.92 28.58
N CYS A 330 -18.66 -20.05 28.82
CA CYS A 330 -18.81 -21.08 27.80
C CYS A 330 -19.76 -20.65 26.67
N ASN A 331 -19.45 -21.05 25.43
CA ASN A 331 -20.33 -20.86 24.27
C ASN A 331 -21.60 -21.71 24.33
N LYS A 332 -21.59 -22.87 24.99
CA LYS A 332 -22.74 -23.79 25.19
C LYS A 332 -23.69 -23.36 26.33
N TYR A 333 -23.75 -22.07 26.66
CA TYR A 333 -24.75 -21.58 27.62
C TYR A 333 -26.16 -21.66 26.98
N PRO A 334 -27.19 -22.21 27.65
CA PRO A 334 -27.31 -22.46 29.10
C PRO A 334 -26.89 -23.85 29.60
N GLU A 335 -26.55 -24.79 28.71
CA GLU A 335 -26.15 -26.16 29.06
C GLU A 335 -24.87 -26.20 29.91
N CYS A 336 -23.94 -25.28 29.64
CA CYS A 336 -22.76 -25.04 30.47
C CYS A 336 -22.79 -23.61 31.06
N ASN A 337 -22.85 -23.53 32.38
CA ASN A 337 -22.85 -22.29 33.16
C ASN A 337 -21.45 -21.85 33.63
N TRP A 338 -20.38 -22.36 33.02
CA TRP A 338 -19.03 -21.97 33.40
C TRP A 338 -18.77 -20.50 33.04
N THR A 339 -18.32 -19.72 34.02
CA THR A 339 -17.95 -18.31 33.85
C THR A 339 -16.76 -17.95 34.74
N SER A 340 -15.91 -17.03 34.28
CA SER A 340 -14.79 -16.46 35.02
C SER A 340 -14.68 -14.95 34.79
N TRP A 341 -14.37 -14.18 35.83
CA TRP A 341 -14.07 -12.75 35.72
C TRP A 341 -12.62 -12.49 35.33
N ASP A 342 -11.73 -13.38 35.73
CA ASP A 342 -10.32 -13.34 35.39
C ASP A 342 -10.07 -14.19 34.14
N GLU A 343 -9.12 -13.77 33.30
CA GLU A 343 -8.78 -14.45 32.05
C GLU A 343 -8.21 -15.86 32.35
N PRO A 344 -8.91 -16.94 31.94
CA PRO A 344 -8.39 -18.29 32.09
C PRO A 344 -7.19 -18.51 31.18
N THR A 345 -6.32 -19.45 31.55
CA THR A 345 -5.16 -19.85 30.75
C THR A 345 -5.21 -21.34 30.43
N MET A 346 -4.39 -21.76 29.46
CA MET A 346 -4.26 -23.18 29.13
C MET A 346 -3.53 -23.99 30.22
N HIS A 347 -2.77 -23.32 31.09
CA HIS A 347 -1.95 -23.97 32.10
C HIS A 347 -2.75 -24.40 33.33
N ASN A 348 -2.45 -25.60 33.82
CA ASN A 348 -2.98 -26.12 35.08
C ASN A 348 -1.99 -25.91 36.24
N CYS A 349 -2.54 -25.74 37.43
CA CYS A 349 -1.78 -25.58 38.66
C CYS A 349 -1.04 -26.87 39.00
N GLN A 350 0.29 -26.79 39.16
CA GLN A 350 1.13 -27.95 39.49
C GLN A 350 0.80 -28.61 40.84
N LYS A 351 -0.01 -27.97 41.70
CA LYS A 351 -0.37 -28.49 43.04
C LYS A 351 -1.72 -29.17 43.12
N CYS A 352 -2.72 -28.68 42.38
CA CYS A 352 -4.10 -29.18 42.45
C CYS A 352 -4.72 -29.45 41.08
N ASN A 353 -3.92 -29.32 40.01
CA ASN A 353 -4.30 -29.53 38.61
C ASN A 353 -5.48 -28.67 38.10
N THR A 354 -5.96 -27.68 38.88
CA THR A 354 -6.99 -26.73 38.45
C THR A 354 -6.40 -25.66 37.52
N TYR A 355 -7.19 -25.13 36.59
CA TYR A 355 -6.75 -24.10 35.64
C TYR A 355 -6.25 -22.82 36.34
N LEU A 356 -5.25 -22.18 35.75
CA LEU A 356 -4.70 -20.90 36.22
C LEU A 356 -5.41 -19.72 35.52
N VAL A 357 -5.55 -18.61 36.24
CA VAL A 357 -6.04 -17.33 35.72
C VAL A 357 -4.94 -16.27 35.72
N LYS A 358 -4.98 -15.36 34.75
CA LYS A 358 -4.03 -14.25 34.61
C LYS A 358 -4.42 -13.08 35.51
N LYS A 359 -3.52 -12.64 36.38
CA LYS A 359 -3.69 -11.44 37.21
C LYS A 359 -2.54 -10.45 37.04
N PHE A 360 -2.83 -9.18 37.27
CA PHE A 360 -1.84 -8.10 37.19
C PHE A 360 -1.51 -7.58 38.59
N SER A 361 -0.22 -7.47 38.92
CA SER A 361 0.23 -6.85 40.17
C SER A 361 0.76 -5.45 39.91
N ARG A 362 0.11 -4.45 40.50
CA ARG A 362 0.58 -3.04 40.48
C ARG A 362 1.99 -2.88 41.08
N ALA A 363 2.38 -3.73 42.03
CA ALA A 363 3.68 -3.65 42.71
C ALA A 363 4.84 -4.28 41.92
N LYS A 364 4.57 -5.20 40.98
CA LYS A 364 5.62 -5.94 40.24
C LYS A 364 5.65 -5.64 38.74
N GLY A 365 4.74 -4.80 38.23
CA GLY A 365 4.69 -4.35 36.83
C GLY A 365 4.50 -5.46 35.78
N ARG A 366 4.25 -6.71 36.20
CA ARG A 366 4.16 -7.88 35.31
C ARG A 366 2.96 -8.77 35.64
N PRO A 367 2.34 -9.41 34.64
CA PRO A 367 1.28 -10.39 34.87
C PRO A 367 1.84 -11.66 35.53
N PHE A 368 1.04 -12.28 36.39
CA PHE A 368 1.32 -13.56 37.04
C PHE A 368 0.11 -14.49 36.94
N LEU A 369 0.34 -15.78 37.10
CA LEU A 369 -0.68 -16.82 37.06
C LEU A 369 -1.09 -17.17 38.49
N LEU A 370 -2.39 -17.11 38.78
CA LEU A 370 -2.98 -17.49 40.06
C LEU A 370 -3.87 -18.71 39.84
N CYS A 371 -3.79 -19.68 40.73
CA CYS A 371 -4.71 -20.81 40.72
C CYS A 371 -6.15 -20.37 40.97
N SER A 372 -7.09 -20.86 40.15
CA SER A 372 -8.53 -20.56 40.29
C SER A 372 -9.17 -21.21 41.53
N ASN A 373 -8.59 -22.31 42.04
CA ASN A 373 -9.05 -22.94 43.27
C ASN A 373 -8.68 -22.06 44.49
N GLN A 374 -9.69 -21.58 45.22
CA GLN A 374 -9.54 -20.69 46.37
C GLN A 374 -8.76 -21.33 47.55
N GLU A 375 -8.77 -22.65 47.67
CA GLU A 375 -8.00 -23.38 48.69
C GLU A 375 -6.52 -23.49 48.31
N CYS A 376 -6.22 -23.48 47.01
CA CYS A 376 -4.86 -23.54 46.48
C CYS A 376 -4.37 -22.13 46.12
N LYS A 377 -3.76 -21.42 47.07
CA LYS A 377 -3.19 -20.06 46.85
C LYS A 377 -1.87 -20.06 46.05
N ASN A 378 -1.70 -20.99 45.11
CA ASN A 378 -0.47 -21.13 44.35
C ASN A 378 -0.34 -20.00 43.32
N ILE A 379 0.83 -19.36 43.29
CA ILE A 379 1.18 -18.29 42.35
C ILE A 379 2.33 -18.79 41.49
N GLN A 380 2.20 -18.66 40.17
CA GLN A 380 3.23 -19.00 39.21
C GLN A 380 3.61 -17.76 38.39
N ASN A 381 4.87 -17.64 38.00
CA ASN A 381 5.30 -16.60 37.06
C ASN A 381 4.87 -17.00 35.65
N MET A 382 4.52 -16.02 34.81
CA MET A 382 4.37 -16.27 33.37
C MET A 382 5.69 -16.81 32.79
N PRO A 383 5.66 -17.85 31.95
CA PRO A 383 6.84 -18.32 31.23
C PRO A 383 7.40 -17.20 30.34
N SER A 384 8.72 -17.11 30.20
CA SER A 384 9.37 -16.11 29.34
C SER A 384 9.10 -16.44 27.86
N GLN A 385 8.86 -15.41 27.04
CA GLN A 385 8.48 -15.57 25.63
C GLN A 385 9.47 -16.40 24.78
N ARG A 386 10.72 -16.58 25.23
CA ARG A 386 11.71 -17.46 24.56
C ARG A 386 11.38 -18.96 24.68
N LYS A 387 10.72 -19.41 25.75
CA LYS A 387 10.38 -20.84 25.96
C LYS A 387 9.04 -21.26 25.37
N ALA A 388 8.15 -20.31 25.06
CA ALA A 388 6.83 -20.61 24.47
C ALA A 388 6.94 -21.09 23.02
N LYS A 389 7.92 -20.56 22.27
CA LYS A 389 8.15 -20.93 20.87
C LYS A 389 8.69 -22.36 20.71
N GLU A 390 9.62 -22.77 21.58
CA GLU A 390 10.17 -24.15 21.60
C GLU A 390 9.11 -25.22 21.96
N SER A 391 8.06 -24.86 22.72
CA SER A 391 6.96 -25.79 23.04
C SER A 391 5.87 -25.86 21.96
N GLU A 392 5.69 -24.82 21.15
CA GLU A 392 4.77 -24.83 20.00
C GLU A 392 5.38 -25.61 18.83
N ASP A 393 6.68 -25.45 18.57
CA ASP A 393 7.40 -26.19 17.52
C ASP A 393 7.45 -27.71 17.82
N SER A 394 7.61 -28.11 19.09
CA SER A 394 7.64 -29.54 19.48
C SER A 394 6.27 -30.21 19.55
N ALA A 395 5.18 -29.45 19.69
CA ALA A 395 3.81 -29.98 19.62
C ALA A 395 3.35 -30.20 18.16
N GLY A 396 3.77 -29.33 17.23
CA GLY A 396 3.51 -29.47 15.80
C GLY A 396 4.22 -30.67 15.16
N GLU A 397 5.42 -31.02 15.62
CA GLU A 397 6.14 -32.21 15.15
C GLU A 397 5.50 -33.54 15.63
N ALA A 398 4.82 -33.53 16.79
CA ALA A 398 4.13 -34.71 17.32
C ALA A 398 2.77 -34.99 16.64
N GLU A 399 2.05 -33.96 16.18
CA GLU A 399 0.82 -34.14 15.39
C GLU A 399 1.10 -34.58 13.94
N GLY A 400 2.22 -34.15 13.34
CA GLY A 400 2.64 -34.61 12.01
C GLY A 400 3.03 -36.10 11.96
N ALA A 401 3.62 -36.64 13.02
CA ALA A 401 4.05 -38.05 13.08
C ALA A 401 2.92 -39.06 13.32
N LEU A 402 1.72 -38.60 13.71
CA LEU A 402 0.54 -39.46 13.94
C LEU A 402 -0.41 -39.54 12.74
N GLN A 403 -0.15 -38.77 11.67
CA GLN A 403 -0.91 -38.84 10.40
C GLN A 403 -0.21 -39.66 9.30
N GLU A 404 1.02 -40.13 9.51
CA GLU A 404 1.76 -40.98 8.57
C GLU A 404 2.09 -42.39 9.10
N ALA A 405 1.36 -42.89 10.10
CA ALA A 405 1.49 -44.26 10.63
C ALA A 405 0.22 -45.10 10.42
#